data_AF-A0A972JPL5-F1
#
_entry.id   AF-A0A972JPL5-F1
#
_cell.length_a   1.000
_cell.length_b   1.000
_cell.length_c   1.000
_cell.angle_alpha   90.00
_cell.angle_beta   90.00
_cell.angle_gamma   90.00
#
_symmetry.space_group_name_H-M   'P 1'
#
loop_
_entity.id
_entity.type
_entity.pdbx_description
1 polymer ?
#
loop_
_entity_poly.entity_id
_entity_poly.type
_entity_poly.pdbx_seq_one_letter_code
_entity_poly.pdbx_strand_id
1 'polypeptide(L)'
;MTYSRKNPSARYIELVTQYTDIHRDGLPDQQLAGDDVYFGASLLQHLPKVKLLAREVGAKSLLDYGSGKGRYYTAKDIKMPDGTTIPSIKEYLGLDDVHCYDPAVPEHREPPQGTFDIVVSTDALEHCPESDIPWIMDEIFSYARCAVFANVASYPAKKTLPNGENAHATQRMSDWWDELLKGVSAKYPEVRYQFEIVQFEKSLATLFRRRRRVRTVSG
;
A
#
# COMPACT_ATOMS: atom_id res chain seq x y z
N MET A 1 -13.02 -22.27 -5.74
CA MET A 1 -12.31 -22.22 -4.44
C MET A 1 -12.06 -20.76 -4.12
N THR A 2 -12.24 -20.32 -2.88
CA THR A 2 -11.94 -18.94 -2.47
C THR A 2 -10.46 -18.86 -2.08
N TYR A 3 -9.70 -17.93 -2.67
CA TYR A 3 -8.29 -17.72 -2.32
C TYR A 3 -8.15 -17.13 -0.91
N SER A 4 -7.01 -17.36 -0.26
CA SER A 4 -6.68 -16.86 1.08
C SER A 4 -5.17 -16.84 1.28
N ARG A 5 -4.66 -16.26 2.38
CA ARG A 5 -3.24 -16.35 2.74
C ARG A 5 -2.68 -17.78 2.76
N LYS A 6 -3.48 -18.77 3.19
CA LYS A 6 -3.06 -20.19 3.26
C LYS A 6 -3.24 -20.93 1.93
N ASN A 7 -4.00 -20.36 1.00
CA ASN A 7 -4.26 -20.92 -0.32
C ASN A 7 -4.37 -19.75 -1.33
N PRO A 8 -3.28 -19.02 -1.58
CA PRO A 8 -3.30 -17.88 -2.48
C PRO A 8 -3.37 -18.37 -3.93
N SER A 9 -3.67 -17.49 -4.87
CA SER A 9 -3.59 -17.87 -6.28
C SER A 9 -2.15 -18.19 -6.69
N ALA A 10 -1.99 -19.04 -7.72
CA ALA A 10 -0.69 -19.30 -8.32
C ALA A 10 -0.02 -18.00 -8.79
N ARG A 11 -0.83 -17.03 -9.26
CA ARG A 11 -0.35 -15.73 -9.71
C ARG A 11 0.18 -14.87 -8.56
N TYR A 12 -0.45 -14.93 -7.39
CA TYR A 12 0.06 -14.22 -6.20
C TYR A 12 1.44 -14.78 -5.79
N ILE A 13 1.59 -16.10 -5.77
CA ILE A 13 2.87 -16.76 -5.46
C ILE A 13 3.95 -16.33 -6.45
N GLU A 14 3.64 -16.38 -7.75
CA GLU A 14 4.55 -15.93 -8.82
C GLU A 14 5.01 -14.48 -8.60
N LEU A 15 4.08 -13.57 -8.33
CA LEU A 15 4.38 -12.16 -8.09
C LEU A 15 5.25 -11.97 -6.85
N VAL A 16 4.94 -12.63 -5.72
CA VAL A 16 5.78 -12.55 -4.51
C VAL A 16 7.20 -13.02 -4.80
N THR A 17 7.38 -14.12 -5.55
CA THR A 17 8.71 -14.57 -5.99
C THR A 17 9.42 -13.53 -6.84
N GLN A 18 8.74 -12.97 -7.85
CA GLN A 18 9.33 -11.91 -8.70
C GLN A 18 9.72 -10.68 -7.88
N TYR A 19 8.87 -10.19 -6.97
CA TYR A 19 9.21 -9.06 -6.12
C TYR A 19 10.38 -9.38 -5.18
N THR A 20 10.48 -10.61 -4.69
CA THR A 20 11.61 -11.04 -3.85
C THR A 20 12.93 -10.96 -4.62
N ASP A 21 12.94 -11.42 -5.87
CA ASP A 21 14.09 -11.31 -6.75
C ASP A 21 14.39 -9.84 -7.11
N ILE A 22 13.37 -9.02 -7.35
CA ILE A 22 13.54 -7.57 -7.60
C ILE A 22 14.14 -6.85 -6.38
N HIS A 23 13.71 -7.19 -5.16
CA HIS A 23 14.28 -6.59 -3.95
C HIS A 23 15.75 -6.93 -3.76
N ARG A 24 16.17 -8.14 -4.18
CA ARG A 24 17.54 -8.63 -4.09
C ARG A 24 18.43 -8.08 -5.21
N ASP A 25 17.98 -8.23 -6.45
CA ASP A 25 18.82 -8.03 -7.65
C ASP A 25 18.54 -6.70 -8.36
N GLY A 26 17.39 -6.08 -8.06
CA GLY A 26 16.93 -4.84 -8.69
C GLY A 26 16.21 -5.09 -10.02
N LEU A 27 16.18 -4.05 -10.83
CA LEU A 27 15.71 -4.09 -12.22
C LEU A 27 16.83 -3.51 -13.10
N PRO A 28 17.86 -4.32 -13.47
CA PRO A 28 19.03 -3.83 -14.20
C PRO A 28 18.68 -3.16 -15.53
N ASP A 29 17.71 -3.71 -16.27
CA ASP A 29 17.21 -3.15 -17.54
C ASP A 29 16.57 -1.76 -17.37
N GLN A 30 16.19 -1.42 -16.14
CA GLN A 30 15.60 -0.13 -15.76
C GLN A 30 16.57 0.71 -14.93
N GLN A 31 17.84 0.31 -14.83
CA GLN A 31 18.91 1.00 -14.08
C GLN A 31 18.56 1.22 -12.61
N LEU A 32 17.86 0.26 -11.99
CA LEU A 32 17.51 0.30 -10.58
C LEU A 32 18.23 -0.84 -9.86
N ALA A 33 19.11 -0.49 -8.91
CA ALA A 33 19.74 -1.47 -8.04
C ALA A 33 18.73 -2.11 -7.10
N GLY A 34 19.02 -3.34 -6.65
CA GLY A 34 18.22 -4.05 -5.66
C GLY A 34 17.91 -3.18 -4.46
N ASP A 35 18.91 -2.52 -3.90
CA ASP A 35 18.75 -1.60 -2.79
C ASP A 35 17.78 -0.42 -3.07
N ASP A 36 17.79 0.14 -4.27
CA ASP A 36 17.07 1.38 -4.58
C ASP A 36 15.65 1.18 -5.13
N VAL A 37 15.20 -0.07 -5.26
CA VAL A 37 13.82 -0.38 -5.68
C VAL A 37 12.90 -0.64 -4.48
N TYR A 38 11.67 -0.13 -4.56
CA TYR A 38 10.60 -0.35 -3.55
C TYR A 38 11.05 -0.13 -2.09
N PHE A 39 11.72 0.99 -1.82
CA PHE A 39 12.27 1.29 -0.50
C PHE A 39 11.29 1.97 0.48
N GLY A 40 10.01 2.07 0.13
CA GLY A 40 8.95 2.59 1.01
C GLY A 40 8.70 4.11 0.94
N ALA A 41 9.11 4.79 -0.15
CA ALA A 41 8.97 6.25 -0.25
C ALA A 41 7.54 6.76 -0.45
N SER A 42 6.62 5.92 -0.94
CA SER A 42 5.25 6.33 -1.25
C SER A 42 4.54 6.89 -0.02
N LEU A 43 4.73 6.24 1.14
CA LEU A 43 4.17 6.64 2.43
C LEU A 43 4.41 8.11 2.77
N LEU A 44 5.57 8.68 2.44
CA LEU A 44 5.91 10.07 2.76
C LEU A 44 4.91 11.08 2.18
N GLN A 45 4.33 10.79 1.01
CA GLN A 45 3.31 11.66 0.39
C GLN A 45 1.99 11.65 1.17
N HIS A 46 1.75 10.61 1.96
CA HIS A 46 0.50 10.38 2.67
C HIS A 46 0.61 10.61 4.18
N LEU A 47 1.82 10.71 4.74
CA LEU A 47 2.07 10.95 6.17
C LEU A 47 1.23 12.09 6.77
N PRO A 48 1.03 13.26 6.13
CA PRO A 48 0.16 14.29 6.69
C PRO A 48 -1.29 13.82 6.90
N LYS A 49 -1.84 13.02 5.99
CA LYS A 49 -3.20 12.46 6.12
C LYS A 49 -3.25 11.33 7.13
N VAL A 50 -2.26 10.44 7.11
CA VAL A 50 -2.09 9.38 8.12
C VAL A 50 -1.99 9.99 9.53
N LYS A 51 -1.30 11.13 9.69
CA LYS A 51 -1.21 11.87 10.96
C LYS A 51 -2.56 12.39 11.44
N LEU A 52 -3.39 12.91 10.53
CA LEU A 52 -4.74 13.36 10.88
C LEU A 52 -5.58 12.18 11.35
N LEU A 53 -5.59 11.08 10.60
CA LEU A 53 -6.31 9.86 10.97
C LEU A 53 -5.82 9.29 12.31
N ALA A 54 -4.50 9.21 12.52
CA ALA A 54 -3.88 8.78 13.77
C ALA A 54 -4.32 9.63 14.97
N ARG A 55 -4.41 10.94 14.80
CA ARG A 55 -4.90 11.84 15.86
C ARG A 55 -6.39 11.65 16.13
N GLU A 56 -7.21 11.51 15.09
CA GLU A 56 -8.66 11.35 15.21
C GLU A 56 -9.08 10.09 15.94
N VAL A 57 -8.30 9.00 15.81
CA VAL A 57 -8.57 7.72 16.49
C VAL A 57 -7.70 7.51 17.73
N GLY A 58 -6.83 8.46 18.07
CA GLY A 58 -5.91 8.34 19.20
C GLY A 58 -4.92 7.19 19.08
N ALA A 59 -4.47 6.88 17.86
CA ALA A 59 -3.63 5.72 17.55
C ALA A 59 -2.28 5.75 18.29
N LYS A 60 -1.83 4.57 18.74
CA LYS A 60 -0.54 4.31 19.37
C LYS A 60 0.29 3.28 18.62
N SER A 61 -0.34 2.39 17.85
CA SER A 61 0.38 1.44 17.00
C SER A 61 -0.03 1.50 15.54
N LEU A 62 0.93 1.27 14.64
CA LEU A 62 0.72 1.24 13.19
C LEU A 62 1.36 0.01 12.56
N LEU A 63 0.65 -0.62 11.63
CA LEU A 63 1.19 -1.59 10.67
C LEU A 63 1.24 -0.98 9.27
N ASP A 64 2.37 -1.06 8.59
CA ASP A 64 2.50 -0.78 7.16
C ASP A 64 2.48 -2.10 6.37
N TYR A 65 1.36 -2.35 5.71
CA TYR A 65 1.07 -3.55 4.95
C TYR A 65 1.44 -3.34 3.47
N GLY A 66 2.51 -4.01 3.04
CA GLY A 66 3.19 -3.75 1.77
C GLY A 66 4.21 -2.61 1.86
N SER A 67 4.99 -2.59 2.95
CA SER A 67 5.93 -1.49 3.24
C SER A 67 7.12 -1.38 2.27
N GLY A 68 7.28 -2.34 1.36
CA GLY A 68 8.55 -2.60 0.71
C GLY A 68 9.64 -2.75 1.77
N LYS A 69 10.81 -2.15 1.55
CA LYS A 69 11.91 -2.20 2.52
C LYS A 69 11.69 -1.41 3.81
N GLY A 70 10.66 -0.56 3.88
CA GLY A 70 10.37 0.24 5.09
C GLY A 70 11.52 1.16 5.55
N ARG A 71 12.40 1.62 4.65
CA ARG A 71 13.64 2.35 5.03
C ARG A 71 13.40 3.58 5.90
N TYR A 72 12.26 4.24 5.72
CA TYR A 72 11.91 5.46 6.46
C TYR A 72 11.49 5.22 7.91
N TYR A 73 11.16 3.98 8.30
CA TYR A 73 10.80 3.67 9.68
C TYR A 73 11.99 3.67 10.64
N THR A 74 13.21 3.46 10.13
CA THR A 74 14.45 3.51 10.91
C THR A 74 15.27 4.78 10.66
N ALA A 75 14.87 5.59 9.68
CA ALA A 75 15.54 6.84 9.33
C ALA A 75 15.27 7.95 10.34
N LYS A 76 16.23 8.89 10.42
CA LYS A 76 16.12 10.15 11.17
C LYS A 76 16.21 11.35 10.23
N ASP A 77 15.72 12.49 10.69
CA ASP A 77 15.78 13.76 9.95
C ASP A 77 15.26 13.61 8.51
N ILE A 78 14.09 13.00 8.39
CA ILE A 78 13.47 12.64 7.12
C ILE A 78 12.96 13.91 6.44
N LYS A 79 13.45 14.17 5.22
CA LYS A 79 12.96 15.25 4.37
C LYS A 79 11.62 14.86 3.75
N MET A 80 10.61 15.68 4.02
CA MET A 80 9.26 15.52 3.51
C MET A 80 9.12 16.16 2.11
N PRO A 81 8.12 15.74 1.30
CA PRO A 81 7.89 16.31 -0.02
C PRO A 81 7.60 17.82 -0.04
N ASP A 82 7.10 18.40 1.06
CA ASP A 82 6.85 19.83 1.22
C ASP A 82 8.11 20.64 1.61
N GLY A 83 9.27 19.97 1.71
CA GLY A 83 10.54 20.57 2.08
C GLY A 83 10.79 20.65 3.59
N THR A 84 9.83 20.26 4.43
CA THR A 84 10.03 20.17 5.87
C THR A 84 10.86 18.95 6.26
N THR A 85 11.40 18.92 7.48
CA THR A 85 12.13 17.78 8.03
C THR A 85 11.41 17.29 9.28
N ILE A 86 11.23 15.98 9.40
CA ILE A 86 10.64 15.33 10.58
C ILE A 86 11.70 14.45 11.27
N PRO A 87 11.69 14.34 12.62
CA PRO A 87 12.72 13.59 13.34
C PRO A 87 12.65 12.09 13.05
N SER A 88 11.44 11.52 13.00
CA SER A 88 11.16 10.13 12.60
C SER A 88 9.67 9.98 12.26
N ILE A 89 9.27 8.91 11.56
CA ILE A 89 7.85 8.61 11.30
C ILE A 89 7.09 8.43 12.62
N LYS A 90 7.66 7.65 13.55
CA LYS A 90 7.05 7.35 14.85
C LYS A 90 6.75 8.61 15.66
N GLU A 91 7.72 9.52 15.78
CA GLU A 91 7.53 10.80 16.49
C GLU A 91 6.58 11.74 15.74
N TYR A 92 6.67 11.79 14.41
CA TYR A 92 5.80 12.66 13.62
C TYR A 92 4.32 12.28 13.76
N LEU A 93 4.02 10.98 13.81
CA LEU A 93 2.68 10.43 13.98
C LEU A 93 2.25 10.36 15.45
N GLY A 94 3.17 10.41 16.40
CA GLY A 94 2.88 10.30 17.84
C GLY A 94 2.57 8.86 18.28
N LEU A 95 3.22 7.88 17.65
CA LEU A 95 3.03 6.45 17.87
C LEU A 95 4.02 5.90 18.90
N ASP A 96 3.61 4.87 19.61
CA ASP A 96 4.44 4.07 20.51
C ASP A 96 5.07 2.88 19.79
N ASP A 97 4.46 2.43 18.69
CA ASP A 97 4.89 1.23 17.98
C ASP A 97 4.60 1.28 16.47
N VAL A 98 5.51 0.72 15.67
CA VAL A 98 5.43 0.68 14.21
C VAL A 98 5.95 -0.65 13.70
N HIS A 99 5.17 -1.30 12.83
CA HIS A 99 5.50 -2.59 12.25
C HIS A 99 5.46 -2.50 10.72
N CYS A 100 6.42 -3.13 10.06
CA CYS A 100 6.48 -3.27 8.61
C CYS A 100 6.11 -4.71 8.25
N TYR A 101 5.34 -4.86 7.18
CA TYR A 101 5.04 -6.15 6.59
C TYR A 101 5.14 -6.05 5.08
N ASP A 102 5.89 -6.94 4.46
CA ASP A 102 5.91 -7.11 3.02
C ASP A 102 6.30 -8.56 2.67
N PRO A 103 5.43 -9.35 2.02
CA PRO A 103 5.69 -10.77 1.74
C PRO A 103 6.90 -11.00 0.84
N ALA A 104 7.34 -9.99 0.09
CA ALA A 104 8.47 -10.07 -0.84
C ALA A 104 9.78 -9.53 -0.26
N VAL A 105 9.79 -9.02 0.98
CA VAL A 105 10.99 -8.50 1.64
C VAL A 105 11.41 -9.44 2.76
N PRO A 106 12.58 -10.10 2.70
CA PRO A 106 12.99 -11.09 3.69
C PRO A 106 12.91 -10.65 5.15
N GLU A 107 13.19 -9.37 5.44
CA GLU A 107 13.15 -8.81 6.79
C GLU A 107 11.72 -8.56 7.30
N HIS A 108 10.75 -8.37 6.40
CA HIS A 108 9.37 -8.00 6.70
C HIS A 108 8.34 -9.06 6.25
N ARG A 109 8.80 -10.24 5.82
CA ARG A 109 7.96 -11.29 5.21
C ARG A 109 7.03 -12.01 6.16
N GLU A 110 7.34 -12.00 7.46
CA GLU A 110 6.59 -12.77 8.44
C GLU A 110 5.26 -12.05 8.74
N PRO A 111 4.12 -12.76 8.68
CA PRO A 111 2.83 -12.14 8.96
C PRO A 111 2.83 -11.48 10.35
N PRO A 112 2.28 -10.26 10.48
CA PRO A 112 2.18 -9.58 11.76
C PRO A 112 1.40 -10.41 12.77
N GLN A 113 1.82 -10.33 14.04
CA GLN A 113 1.08 -10.91 15.15
C GLN A 113 0.23 -9.85 15.85
N GLY A 114 -1.02 -10.19 16.15
CA GLY A 114 -1.95 -9.29 16.84
C GLY A 114 -2.57 -8.24 15.92
N THR A 115 -2.96 -7.11 16.49
CA THR A 115 -3.72 -6.04 15.81
C THR A 115 -3.13 -4.67 16.17
N PHE A 116 -3.30 -3.69 15.29
CA PHE A 116 -2.73 -2.35 15.38
C PHE A 116 -3.84 -1.31 15.40
N ASP A 117 -3.62 -0.14 15.98
CA ASP A 117 -4.64 0.92 15.94
C ASP A 117 -4.92 1.35 14.50
N ILE A 118 -3.86 1.49 13.70
CA ILE A 118 -3.96 1.80 12.29
C ILE A 118 -3.21 0.80 11.43
N VAL A 119 -3.81 0.43 10.31
CA VAL A 119 -3.09 -0.26 9.22
C VAL A 119 -3.00 0.71 8.04
N VAL A 120 -1.81 0.88 7.48
CA VAL A 120 -1.58 1.65 6.26
C VAL A 120 -1.14 0.71 5.12
N SER A 121 -1.48 1.05 3.88
CA SER A 121 -0.97 0.35 2.69
C SER A 121 -0.84 1.34 1.54
N THR A 122 0.37 1.67 1.11
CA THR A 122 0.60 2.72 0.10
C THR A 122 1.38 2.19 -1.09
N ASP A 123 0.82 2.29 -2.30
CA ASP A 123 1.46 1.85 -3.56
C ASP A 123 1.84 0.36 -3.49
N ALA A 124 0.88 -0.48 -3.08
CA ALA A 124 1.07 -1.90 -2.79
C ALA A 124 -0.07 -2.79 -3.31
N LEU A 125 -1.33 -2.42 -3.10
CA LEU A 125 -2.49 -3.25 -3.47
C LEU A 125 -2.61 -3.47 -4.99
N GLU A 126 -2.25 -2.48 -5.80
CA GLU A 126 -2.20 -2.55 -7.26
C GLU A 126 -1.17 -3.55 -7.80
N HIS A 127 -0.17 -3.91 -6.99
CA HIS A 127 0.83 -4.92 -7.32
C HIS A 127 0.31 -6.34 -7.09
N CYS A 128 -0.75 -6.50 -6.30
CA CYS A 128 -1.39 -7.80 -6.08
C CYS A 128 -2.34 -8.15 -7.24
N PRO A 129 -2.50 -9.44 -7.57
CA PRO A 129 -3.43 -9.87 -8.61
C PRO A 129 -4.88 -9.70 -8.15
N GLU A 130 -5.75 -9.34 -9.08
CA GLU A 130 -7.16 -8.98 -8.80
C GLU A 130 -7.91 -10.07 -8.01
N SER A 131 -7.61 -11.34 -8.28
CA SER A 131 -8.23 -12.49 -7.61
C SER A 131 -7.92 -12.60 -6.12
N ASP A 132 -6.83 -11.99 -5.66
CA ASP A 132 -6.33 -12.09 -4.29
C ASP A 132 -6.63 -10.84 -3.47
N ILE A 133 -6.96 -9.72 -4.12
CA ILE A 133 -7.35 -8.48 -3.44
C ILE A 133 -8.46 -8.71 -2.40
N PRO A 134 -9.53 -9.49 -2.64
CA PRO A 134 -10.59 -9.63 -1.66
C PRO A 134 -10.12 -10.20 -0.32
N TRP A 135 -9.24 -11.21 -0.31
CA TRP A 135 -8.74 -11.76 0.95
C TRP A 135 -7.63 -10.90 1.56
N ILE A 136 -6.82 -10.22 0.73
CA ILE A 136 -5.81 -9.26 1.21
C ILE A 136 -6.48 -8.09 1.93
N MET A 137 -7.57 -7.56 1.36
CA MET A 137 -8.35 -6.50 1.97
C MET A 137 -9.01 -6.94 3.27
N ASP A 138 -9.61 -8.14 3.29
CA ASP A 138 -10.17 -8.72 4.51
C ASP A 138 -9.12 -8.83 5.62
N GLU A 139 -7.90 -9.22 5.26
CA GLU A 139 -6.79 -9.36 6.18
C GLU A 139 -6.24 -8.02 6.69
N ILE A 140 -6.08 -7.03 5.81
CA ILE A 140 -5.71 -5.66 6.21
C ILE A 140 -6.69 -5.11 7.24
N PHE A 141 -7.99 -5.29 7.03
CA PHE A 141 -9.00 -4.88 8.01
C PHE A 141 -8.93 -5.71 9.28
N SER A 142 -8.65 -7.02 9.21
CA SER A 142 -8.51 -7.88 10.39
C SER A 142 -7.36 -7.47 11.32
N TYR A 143 -6.33 -6.81 10.77
CA TYR A 143 -5.21 -6.27 11.55
C TYR A 143 -5.51 -4.92 12.18
N ALA A 144 -6.57 -4.20 11.76
CA ALA A 144 -6.89 -2.87 12.23
C ALA A 144 -7.88 -2.90 13.39
N ARG A 145 -7.58 -2.19 14.49
CA ARG A 145 -8.50 -1.95 15.59
C ARG A 145 -9.34 -0.70 15.42
N CYS A 146 -8.77 0.35 14.80
CA CYS A 146 -9.42 1.66 14.73
C CYS A 146 -9.57 2.18 13.30
N ALA A 147 -8.51 2.11 12.48
CA ALA A 147 -8.62 2.59 11.11
C ALA A 147 -7.69 1.93 10.09
N VAL A 148 -8.08 2.01 8.81
CA VAL A 148 -7.26 1.67 7.66
C VAL A 148 -7.05 2.90 6.78
N PHE A 149 -5.81 3.18 6.39
CA PHE A 149 -5.50 4.12 5.32
C PHE A 149 -4.87 3.39 4.15
N ALA A 150 -5.30 3.64 2.92
CA ALA A 150 -4.60 3.11 1.76
C ALA A 150 -4.49 4.10 0.61
N ASN A 151 -3.44 3.94 -0.19
CA ASN A 151 -3.29 4.59 -1.48
C ASN A 151 -3.07 3.54 -2.56
N VAL A 152 -3.81 3.67 -3.66
CA VAL A 152 -3.75 2.73 -4.79
C VAL A 152 -3.62 3.49 -6.11
N ALA A 153 -2.58 3.18 -6.89
CA ALA A 153 -2.38 3.66 -8.25
C ALA A 153 -3.13 2.78 -9.26
N SER A 154 -4.36 3.17 -9.59
CA SER A 154 -5.22 2.52 -10.60
C SER A 154 -4.88 2.96 -12.02
N TYR A 155 -3.62 2.76 -12.41
CA TYR A 155 -3.07 3.02 -13.74
C TYR A 155 -1.76 2.26 -13.95
N PRO A 156 -1.22 2.15 -15.18
CA PRO A 156 0.01 1.40 -15.41
C PRO A 156 1.21 1.97 -14.64
N ALA A 157 1.96 1.09 -14.00
CA ALA A 157 3.25 1.42 -13.40
C ALA A 157 4.22 1.97 -14.45
N LYS A 158 5.17 2.78 -14.01
CA LYS A 158 6.36 3.06 -14.82
C LYS A 158 7.30 1.85 -14.94
N LYS A 159 7.25 0.94 -13.96
CA LYS A 159 8.12 -0.22 -13.88
C LYS A 159 7.52 -1.43 -14.60
N THR A 160 8.40 -2.20 -15.22
CA THR A 160 8.08 -3.49 -15.83
C THR A 160 8.69 -4.61 -14.99
N LEU A 161 7.98 -5.73 -14.86
CA LEU A 161 8.47 -6.92 -14.17
C LEU A 161 9.48 -7.68 -15.07
N PRO A 162 10.32 -8.56 -14.50
CA PRO A 162 11.28 -9.38 -15.27
C PRO A 162 10.63 -10.19 -16.40
N ASN A 163 9.37 -10.59 -16.24
CA ASN A 163 8.61 -11.31 -17.27
C ASN A 163 8.02 -10.40 -18.37
N GLY A 164 8.28 -9.10 -18.34
CA GLY A 164 7.82 -8.12 -19.33
C GLY A 164 6.44 -7.50 -19.05
N GLU A 165 5.74 -7.95 -18.00
CA GLU A 165 4.43 -7.41 -17.63
C GLU A 165 4.56 -6.08 -16.87
N ASN A 166 3.48 -5.30 -16.85
CA ASN A 166 3.45 -4.09 -16.04
C ASN A 166 3.39 -4.44 -14.54
N ALA A 167 4.14 -3.71 -13.70
CA ALA A 167 4.20 -4.00 -12.27
C ALA A 167 2.85 -3.79 -11.54
N HIS A 168 1.94 -2.96 -12.05
CA HIS A 168 0.60 -2.85 -11.47
C HIS A 168 -0.29 -3.93 -12.09
N ALA A 169 -0.41 -5.07 -11.41
CA ALA A 169 -1.21 -6.21 -11.83
C ALA A 169 -2.73 -5.92 -11.78
N THR A 170 -3.18 -5.10 -10.83
CA THR A 170 -4.58 -4.68 -10.69
C THR A 170 -4.73 -3.19 -10.95
N GLN A 171 -5.46 -2.83 -12.00
CA GLN A 171 -5.68 -1.43 -12.42
C GLN A 171 -7.19 -1.13 -12.54
N ARG A 172 -7.96 -1.56 -11.54
CA ARG A 172 -9.41 -1.34 -11.47
C ARG A 172 -9.75 0.09 -11.04
N MET A 173 -10.83 0.65 -11.60
CA MET A 173 -11.27 2.02 -11.28
C MET A 173 -11.90 2.10 -9.88
N SER A 174 -12.05 3.31 -9.36
CA SER A 174 -12.58 3.61 -8.02
C SER A 174 -13.87 2.88 -7.65
N ASP A 175 -14.78 2.69 -8.60
CA ASP A 175 -16.09 2.08 -8.32
C ASP A 175 -15.94 0.61 -7.91
N TRP A 176 -14.97 -0.10 -8.50
CA TRP A 176 -14.65 -1.48 -8.12
C TRP A 176 -14.07 -1.56 -6.70
N TRP A 177 -13.18 -0.63 -6.36
CA TRP A 177 -12.63 -0.54 -5.00
C TRP A 177 -13.70 -0.17 -3.98
N ASP A 178 -14.63 0.71 -4.32
CA ASP A 178 -15.76 1.10 -3.47
C ASP A 178 -16.71 -0.08 -3.20
N GLU A 179 -17.07 -0.85 -4.22
CA GLU A 179 -17.86 -2.07 -4.07
C GLU A 179 -17.16 -3.11 -3.16
N LEU A 180 -15.86 -3.32 -3.37
CA LEU A 180 -15.08 -4.23 -2.53
C LEU A 180 -15.00 -3.75 -1.08
N LEU A 181 -14.73 -2.46 -0.88
CA LEU A 181 -14.65 -1.84 0.44
C LEU A 181 -15.97 -1.97 1.20
N LYS A 182 -17.12 -1.73 0.56
CA LYS A 182 -18.44 -1.93 1.18
C LYS A 182 -18.64 -3.37 1.67
N GLY A 183 -18.18 -4.35 0.90
CA GLY A 183 -18.28 -5.76 1.27
C GLY A 183 -17.37 -6.13 2.44
N VAL A 184 -16.14 -5.60 2.47
CA VAL A 184 -15.15 -5.87 3.52
C VAL A 184 -15.51 -5.12 4.81
N SER A 185 -15.78 -3.82 4.74
CA SER A 185 -16.05 -2.98 5.91
C SER A 185 -17.33 -3.38 6.65
N ALA A 186 -18.30 -4.00 5.97
CA ALA A 186 -19.47 -4.57 6.64
C ALA A 186 -19.13 -5.66 7.68
N LYS A 187 -17.96 -6.30 7.58
CA LYS A 187 -17.47 -7.28 8.56
C LYS A 187 -16.72 -6.64 9.74
N TYR A 188 -16.32 -5.38 9.60
CA TYR A 188 -15.49 -4.63 10.55
C TYR A 188 -16.12 -3.24 10.83
N PRO A 189 -17.37 -3.19 11.35
CA PRO A 189 -18.14 -1.94 11.46
C PRO A 189 -17.51 -0.89 12.39
N GLU A 190 -16.60 -1.29 13.28
CA GLU A 190 -15.83 -0.41 14.16
C GLU A 190 -14.58 0.20 13.51
N VAL A 191 -14.12 -0.33 12.38
CA VAL A 191 -12.90 0.10 11.70
C VAL A 191 -13.22 1.17 10.67
N ARG A 192 -12.76 2.39 10.92
CA ARG A 192 -12.84 3.49 9.95
C ARG A 192 -11.90 3.23 8.78
N TYR A 193 -12.19 3.75 7.60
CA TYR A 193 -11.24 3.63 6.50
C TYR A 193 -11.20 4.85 5.59
N GLN A 194 -10.03 5.07 4.99
CA GLN A 194 -9.82 6.07 3.95
C GLN A 194 -8.89 5.52 2.87
N PHE A 195 -9.43 5.32 1.68
CA PHE A 195 -8.72 4.84 0.50
C PHE A 195 -8.60 5.96 -0.54
N GLU A 196 -7.39 6.24 -0.98
CA GLU A 196 -7.09 7.20 -2.04
C GLU A 196 -6.79 6.46 -3.35
N ILE A 197 -7.81 6.32 -4.19
CA ILE A 197 -7.70 5.69 -5.49
C ILE A 197 -7.27 6.72 -6.52
N VAL A 198 -6.04 6.60 -7.02
CA VAL A 198 -5.48 7.51 -8.03
C VAL A 198 -5.70 6.90 -9.40
N GLN A 199 -6.44 7.59 -10.26
CA GLN A 199 -6.79 7.10 -11.59
C GLN A 199 -6.71 8.20 -12.65
N PHE A 200 -6.67 7.80 -13.92
CA PHE A 200 -6.71 8.72 -15.05
C PHE A 200 -8.05 8.61 -15.77
N GLU A 201 -8.80 9.72 -15.82
CA GLU A 201 -10.05 9.80 -16.58
C GLU A 201 -9.81 10.40 -17.97
N LYS A 202 -10.58 9.93 -18.96
CA LYS A 202 -10.60 10.53 -20.30
C LYS A 202 -11.18 11.94 -20.20
N SER A 203 -10.46 12.95 -20.69
CA SER A 203 -11.01 14.30 -20.83
C SER A 203 -11.89 14.37 -22.07
N LEU A 204 -13.17 14.69 -21.92
CA LEU A 204 -14.06 14.98 -23.05
C LEU A 204 -13.64 16.26 -23.81
N ALA A 205 -12.87 17.16 -23.18
CA ALA A 205 -12.44 18.42 -23.77
C ALA A 205 -11.18 18.29 -24.65
N THR A 206 -10.48 17.16 -24.64
CA THR A 206 -9.28 16.96 -25.46
C THR A 206 -9.01 15.47 -25.60
N LEU A 207 -9.20 14.91 -26.80
CA LEU A 207 -9.09 13.47 -27.11
C LEU A 207 -7.79 12.81 -26.62
N PHE A 208 -6.75 13.60 -26.37
CA PHE A 208 -5.40 13.14 -26.06
C PHE A 208 -4.93 13.42 -24.61
N ARG A 209 -5.69 14.16 -23.80
CA ARG A 209 -5.24 14.55 -22.44
C ARG A 209 -5.97 13.76 -21.38
N ARG A 210 -5.24 12.90 -20.65
CA ARG A 210 -5.75 12.21 -19.46
C ARG A 210 -5.59 13.12 -18.24
N ARG A 211 -6.65 13.28 -17.44
CA ARG A 211 -6.60 14.05 -16.19
C ARG A 211 -6.38 13.10 -15.02
N ARG A 212 -5.29 13.29 -14.27
CA ARG A 212 -5.08 12.59 -12.99
C ARG A 212 -6.16 13.04 -12.01
N ARG A 213 -6.86 12.09 -11.41
CA ARG A 213 -7.81 12.30 -10.32
C ARG A 213 -7.45 11.43 -9.14
N VAL A 214 -7.76 11.94 -7.95
CA VAL A 214 -7.78 11.15 -6.72
C VAL A 214 -9.23 11.05 -6.30
N ARG A 215 -9.71 9.81 -6.15
CA ARG A 215 -11.02 9.49 -5.59
C ARG A 215 -10.80 8.98 -4.18
N THR A 216 -11.37 9.68 -3.20
CA THR A 216 -11.34 9.23 -1.81
C THR A 216 -12.59 8.40 -1.55
N VAL A 217 -12.40 7.17 -1.09
CA VAL A 217 -13.46 6.27 -0.61
C VAL A 217 -13.25 6.08 0.89
N SER A 218 -14.26 6.40 1.69
CA SER A 218 -14.15 6.37 3.14
C SER A 218 -15.44 5.92 3.79
N GLY A 219 -15.34 5.36 4.99
CA GLY A 219 -16.47 4.91 5.81
C GLY A 219 -16.09 4.75 7.27
#